data_AF-A0A9D7YYC9-F1
#
_entry.id   AF-A0A9D7YYC9-F1
#
_cell.length_a   1.000
_cell.length_b   1.000
_cell.length_c   1.000
_cell.angle_alpha   90.00
_cell.angle_beta   90.00
_cell.angle_gamma   90.00
#
_symmetry.space_group_name_H-M   'P 1'
#
loop_
_entity.id
_entity.type
_entity.pdbx_description
1 polymer ?
#
loop_
_entity_poly.entity_id
_entity_poly.type
_entity_poly.pdbx_seq_one_letter_code
_entity_poly.pdbx_strand_id
1 'polypeptide(L)'
;MLMSATVQVRHVTEDDLPAVRDLFYRSYGEEYPYKEFYSDEWLKRSIYRDSYLFLLAEIDGRVVGTASVYFEVGAYSDLCGEFGRLAVDPDFRDAGVGSALMQARLDFATKRLHFGLSECRTVHDYAQRISEKFGLRPIGFLPQKVLLDNRESLVMMAKTFGPAHDLRSNNPRVIPEAFSLGQLALRNLGFHNDIIAVEDADGYPIGEGFQVEELSETLLPYLLRIERGRLSRRQVFGNLQLSYGLFMLESRNSRYLVAREDDRIVGAIGFTLDTIGRSIKVLELIDLRDDVAGFLLKELDQWAKNVYGAEYLEITVSAYWPDIQRTLSNLGFVPVAYCPSFVFHEVERLDTIKMAKLYVPLDIDWAVLTAPSREIFDLVRAGFEEKRLGISVNETTRQMAIFAGLEEGELAKIAGLCAVMEFPAGSVVLRAGQTSNIFYMIMEGSIDILAYDNTRTLAQIHAGDFLGEISLVSQQPHVATAVTNTACKLVALQRDDFEKLCNRYPRLGLKVMRNIAINVGQKLHLRNQVIP
;
A
#
# COMPACT_ATOMS: atom_id res chain seq x y z
N MET A 1 35.51 18.92 -34.68
CA MET A 1 34.61 17.80 -35.02
C MET A 1 34.98 16.63 -34.13
N LEU A 2 34.32 16.47 -32.98
CA LEU A 2 34.45 15.24 -32.19
C LEU A 2 33.59 14.18 -32.90
N MET A 3 34.22 13.10 -33.37
CA MET A 3 33.47 11.96 -33.90
C MET A 3 32.59 11.44 -32.77
N SER A 4 31.27 11.46 -32.97
CA SER A 4 30.31 10.84 -32.07
C SER A 4 30.63 9.35 -32.02
N ALA A 5 31.23 8.87 -30.94
CA ALA A 5 31.51 7.46 -30.75
C ALA A 5 30.19 6.68 -30.87
N THR A 6 30.14 5.65 -31.73
CA THR A 6 28.91 4.92 -32.02
C THR A 6 28.68 3.87 -30.94
N VAL A 7 27.57 3.97 -30.21
CA VAL A 7 27.18 2.97 -29.20
C VAL A 7 26.69 1.72 -29.91
N GLN A 8 27.32 0.58 -29.66
CA GLN A 8 26.87 -0.73 -30.11
C GLN A 8 26.16 -1.46 -28.97
N VAL A 9 25.02 -2.09 -29.24
CA VAL A 9 24.26 -2.85 -28.25
C VAL A 9 24.12 -4.30 -28.70
N ARG A 10 24.43 -5.25 -27.81
CA ARG A 10 24.35 -6.69 -28.08
C ARG A 10 23.97 -7.47 -26.82
N HIS A 11 23.67 -8.76 -27.00
CA HIS A 11 23.47 -9.69 -25.89
C HIS A 11 24.77 -9.89 -25.10
N VAL A 12 24.61 -10.06 -23.79
CA VAL A 12 25.70 -10.45 -22.87
C VAL A 12 26.09 -11.91 -23.13
N THR A 13 27.39 -12.18 -23.12
CA THR A 13 27.98 -13.53 -23.17
C THR A 13 28.74 -13.82 -21.87
N GLU A 14 29.15 -15.08 -21.64
CA GLU A 14 29.89 -15.43 -20.41
C GLU A 14 31.20 -14.65 -20.27
N ASP A 15 31.88 -14.36 -21.39
CA ASP A 15 33.15 -13.64 -21.40
C ASP A 15 33.00 -12.17 -20.94
N ASP A 16 31.78 -11.64 -20.99
CA ASP A 16 31.47 -10.25 -20.60
C ASP A 16 31.22 -10.10 -19.09
N LEU A 17 31.00 -11.20 -18.35
CA LEU A 17 30.56 -11.16 -16.95
C LEU A 17 31.49 -10.36 -16.03
N PRO A 18 32.84 -10.45 -16.14
CA PRO A 18 33.72 -9.62 -15.34
C PRO A 18 33.50 -8.12 -15.58
N ALA A 19 33.36 -7.71 -16.84
CA ALA A 19 33.14 -6.30 -17.19
C ALA A 19 31.76 -5.80 -16.74
N VAL A 20 30.73 -6.64 -16.83
CA VAL A 20 29.40 -6.34 -16.28
C VAL A 20 29.47 -6.15 -14.77
N ARG A 21 30.15 -7.04 -14.05
CA ARG A 21 30.33 -6.93 -12.60
C ARG A 21 31.05 -5.64 -12.21
N ASP A 22 32.15 -5.33 -12.88
CA ASP A 22 32.93 -4.10 -12.65
C ASP A 22 32.09 -2.84 -12.91
N LEU A 23 31.21 -2.88 -13.91
CA LEU A 23 30.26 -1.81 -14.19
C LEU A 23 29.26 -1.61 -13.04
N PHE A 24 28.73 -2.68 -12.43
CA PHE A 24 27.87 -2.58 -11.24
C PHE A 24 28.63 -1.97 -10.06
N TYR A 25 29.89 -2.41 -9.81
CA TYR A 25 30.72 -1.81 -8.75
C TYR A 25 30.95 -0.32 -8.99
N ARG A 26 31.29 0.10 -10.21
CA ARG A 26 31.48 1.51 -10.56
C ARG A 26 30.19 2.33 -10.46
N SER A 27 29.04 1.72 -10.73
CA SER A 27 27.75 2.41 -10.77
C SER A 27 27.08 2.52 -9.41
N TYR A 28 27.20 1.49 -8.57
CA TYR A 28 26.43 1.33 -7.34
C TYR A 28 27.30 1.08 -6.09
N GLY A 29 28.60 0.83 -6.24
CA GLY A 29 29.51 0.55 -5.13
C GLY A 29 29.36 -0.84 -4.53
N GLU A 30 30.27 -1.19 -3.62
CA GLU A 30 30.31 -2.51 -2.98
C GLU A 30 29.06 -2.79 -2.13
N GLU A 31 28.44 -1.75 -1.59
CA GLU A 31 27.28 -1.85 -0.69
C GLU A 31 25.94 -2.06 -1.41
N TYR A 32 25.93 -2.23 -2.74
CA TYR A 32 24.69 -2.53 -3.45
C TYR A 32 24.04 -3.83 -2.91
N PRO A 33 22.78 -3.81 -2.46
CA PRO A 33 22.17 -4.92 -1.72
C PRO A 33 21.88 -6.15 -2.55
N TYR A 34 21.71 -5.99 -3.86
CA TYR A 34 21.49 -7.11 -4.77
C TYR A 34 22.84 -7.75 -5.14
N LYS A 35 23.42 -8.45 -4.17
CA LYS A 35 24.75 -9.08 -4.27
C LYS A 35 24.81 -10.14 -5.37
N GLU A 36 23.67 -10.64 -5.84
CA GLU A 36 23.59 -11.53 -6.99
C GLU A 36 24.18 -10.92 -8.28
N PHE A 37 24.16 -9.59 -8.44
CA PHE A 37 24.82 -8.93 -9.58
C PHE A 37 26.34 -8.87 -9.46
N TYR A 38 26.88 -9.26 -8.30
CA TYR A 38 28.31 -9.50 -8.09
C TYR A 38 28.67 -11.00 -8.15
N SER A 39 27.67 -11.87 -8.30
CA SER A 39 27.85 -13.31 -8.37
C SER A 39 27.95 -13.78 -9.82
N ASP A 40 29.13 -14.31 -10.19
CA ASP A 40 29.36 -14.89 -11.51
C ASP A 40 28.38 -16.05 -11.80
N GLU A 41 28.05 -16.86 -10.78
CA GLU A 41 27.09 -17.95 -10.92
C GLU A 41 25.70 -17.43 -11.27
N TRP A 42 25.22 -16.40 -10.58
CA TRP A 42 23.90 -15.83 -10.86
C TRP A 42 23.87 -15.14 -12.22
N LEU A 43 24.87 -14.30 -12.53
CA LEU A 43 24.94 -13.61 -13.82
C LEU A 43 25.01 -14.61 -14.99
N LYS A 44 25.81 -15.66 -14.85
CA LYS A 44 25.89 -16.76 -15.82
C LYS A 44 24.54 -17.44 -16.01
N ARG A 45 23.84 -17.78 -14.91
CA ARG A 45 22.48 -18.34 -15.00
C ARG A 45 21.51 -17.39 -15.73
N SER A 46 21.60 -16.09 -15.49
CA SER A 46 20.72 -15.08 -16.08
C SER A 46 20.90 -14.94 -17.60
N ILE A 47 22.09 -15.23 -18.15
CA ILE A 47 22.31 -15.25 -19.62
C ILE A 47 21.46 -16.33 -20.30
N TYR A 48 21.28 -17.49 -19.66
CA TYR A 48 20.62 -18.65 -20.26
C TYR A 48 19.13 -18.78 -19.90
N ARG A 49 18.55 -17.80 -19.21
CA ARG A 49 17.13 -17.82 -18.85
C ARG A 49 16.28 -17.17 -19.93
N ASP A 50 15.31 -17.92 -20.46
CA ASP A 50 14.34 -17.40 -21.45
C ASP A 50 13.50 -16.23 -20.91
N SER A 51 13.33 -16.18 -19.59
CA SER A 51 12.63 -15.12 -18.86
C SER A 51 13.49 -13.89 -18.57
N TYR A 52 14.71 -13.81 -19.11
CA TYR A 52 15.62 -12.69 -18.88
C TYR A 52 16.28 -12.24 -20.19
N LEU A 53 16.01 -11.00 -20.61
CA LEU A 53 16.81 -10.33 -21.65
C LEU A 53 17.98 -9.63 -20.97
N PHE A 54 19.22 -9.95 -21.36
CA PHE A 54 20.42 -9.30 -20.85
C PHE A 54 21.23 -8.67 -21.98
N LEU A 55 21.38 -7.35 -21.94
CA LEU A 55 22.10 -6.57 -22.94
C LEU A 55 23.28 -5.83 -22.32
N LEU A 56 24.29 -5.59 -23.14
CA LEU A 56 25.38 -4.66 -22.86
C LEU A 56 25.51 -3.63 -23.98
N ALA A 57 26.17 -2.53 -23.66
CA ALA A 57 26.55 -1.48 -24.60
C ALA A 57 28.06 -1.30 -24.62
N GLU A 58 28.61 -1.14 -25.82
CA GLU A 58 30.03 -0.95 -26.07
C GLU A 58 30.30 0.34 -26.82
N ILE A 59 31.42 0.97 -26.47
CA ILE A 59 32.04 2.06 -27.23
C ILE A 59 33.51 1.68 -27.40
N ASP A 60 33.98 1.64 -28.65
CA ASP A 60 35.37 1.31 -29.01
C ASP A 60 35.89 0.01 -28.37
N GLY A 61 35.02 -1.01 -28.28
CA GLY A 61 35.33 -2.33 -27.71
C GLY A 61 35.36 -2.38 -26.18
N ARG A 62 35.06 -1.28 -25.48
CA ARG A 62 34.89 -1.25 -24.02
C ARG A 62 33.41 -1.36 -23.66
N VAL A 63 33.07 -2.24 -22.73
CA VAL A 63 31.73 -2.29 -22.11
C VAL A 63 31.53 -1.05 -21.25
N VAL A 64 30.48 -0.28 -21.56
CA VAL A 64 30.17 1.02 -20.92
C VAL A 64 28.75 1.09 -20.36
N GLY A 65 27.94 0.04 -20.57
CA GLY A 65 26.59 0.01 -20.06
C GLY A 65 26.00 -1.40 -20.10
N THR A 66 24.97 -1.62 -19.28
CA THR A 66 24.18 -2.85 -19.28
C THR A 66 22.73 -2.54 -18.97
N ALA A 67 21.82 -3.37 -19.48
CA ALA A 67 20.41 -3.28 -19.15
C ALA A 67 19.72 -4.64 -19.28
N SER A 68 18.63 -4.80 -18.55
CA SER A 68 17.84 -6.04 -18.59
C SER A 68 16.35 -5.81 -18.78
N VAL A 69 15.65 -6.86 -19.21
CA VAL A 69 14.20 -7.00 -19.07
C VAL A 69 13.91 -8.35 -18.44
N TYR A 70 13.17 -8.34 -17.33
CA TYR A 70 12.69 -9.56 -16.67
C TYR A 70 11.25 -9.83 -17.09
N PHE A 71 10.94 -11.03 -17.57
CA PHE A 71 9.63 -11.39 -18.13
C PHE A 71 8.71 -12.14 -17.15
N GLU A 72 9.12 -12.37 -15.90
CA GLU A 72 8.35 -13.10 -14.87
C GLU A 72 7.89 -12.16 -13.73
N VAL A 73 7.26 -11.04 -14.08
CA VAL A 73 6.76 -10.04 -13.10
C VAL A 73 5.33 -10.33 -12.64
N GLY A 74 4.50 -10.78 -13.59
CA GLY A 74 3.20 -11.41 -13.34
C GLY A 74 3.31 -12.92 -13.49
N ALA A 75 2.17 -13.61 -13.57
CA ALA A 75 2.17 -15.00 -14.01
C ALA A 75 2.75 -15.08 -15.43
N TYR A 76 3.32 -16.23 -15.80
CA TYR A 76 3.97 -16.40 -17.10
C TYR A 76 3.06 -16.03 -18.28
N SER A 77 1.76 -16.29 -18.17
CA SER A 77 0.74 -15.98 -19.18
C SER A 77 0.34 -14.51 -19.25
N ASP A 78 0.76 -13.66 -18.31
CA ASP A 78 0.33 -12.27 -18.26
C ASP A 78 1.00 -11.40 -19.34
N LEU A 79 2.11 -11.85 -19.93
CA LEU A 79 2.88 -11.09 -20.92
C LEU A 79 3.32 -9.72 -20.36
N CYS A 80 3.78 -9.73 -19.12
CA CYS A 80 4.25 -8.56 -18.37
C CYS A 80 5.77 -8.63 -18.15
N GLY A 81 6.47 -7.50 -18.25
CA GLY A 81 7.91 -7.47 -18.01
C GLY A 81 8.42 -6.20 -17.36
N GLU A 82 9.53 -6.30 -16.63
CA GLU A 82 10.16 -5.21 -15.89
C GLU A 82 11.47 -4.82 -16.56
N PHE A 83 11.57 -3.57 -16.96
CA PHE A 83 12.72 -2.91 -17.55
C PHE A 83 13.65 -2.43 -16.44
N GLY A 84 14.41 -3.37 -15.86
CA GLY A 84 15.29 -3.07 -14.74
C GLY A 84 16.77 -2.99 -15.10
N ARG A 85 17.57 -2.63 -14.08
CA ARG A 85 19.03 -2.74 -14.05
C ARG A 85 19.73 -2.09 -15.25
N LEU A 86 19.26 -0.91 -15.63
CA LEU A 86 19.98 -0.05 -16.58
C LEU A 86 21.09 0.68 -15.82
N ALA A 87 22.33 0.27 -16.06
CA ALA A 87 23.52 0.88 -15.51
C ALA A 87 24.41 1.40 -16.65
N VAL A 88 24.99 2.58 -16.46
CA VAL A 88 25.88 3.22 -17.42
C VAL A 88 27.10 3.68 -16.64
N ASP A 89 28.29 3.39 -17.18
CA ASP A 89 29.56 3.80 -16.59
C ASP A 89 29.52 5.32 -16.34
N PRO A 90 29.85 5.79 -15.12
CA PRO A 90 29.84 7.21 -14.79
C PRO A 90 30.55 8.11 -15.83
N ASP A 91 31.64 7.63 -16.42
CA ASP A 91 32.45 8.39 -17.40
C ASP A 91 31.76 8.51 -18.77
N PHE A 92 30.75 7.69 -19.04
CA PHE A 92 30.00 7.63 -20.30
C PHE A 92 28.53 8.04 -20.13
N ARG A 93 28.19 8.66 -19.01
CA ARG A 93 26.90 9.34 -18.86
C ARG A 93 26.80 10.46 -19.90
N ASP A 94 25.58 10.70 -20.39
CA ASP A 94 25.27 11.64 -21.48
C ASP A 94 25.85 11.30 -22.87
N ALA A 95 26.62 10.22 -23.02
CA ALA A 95 27.09 9.72 -24.32
C ALA A 95 26.02 8.93 -25.11
N GLY A 96 24.75 9.02 -24.73
CA GLY A 96 23.63 8.32 -25.40
C GLY A 96 23.48 6.83 -25.04
N VAL A 97 24.39 6.25 -24.25
CA VAL A 97 24.40 4.81 -23.88
C VAL A 97 23.07 4.34 -23.29
N GLY A 98 22.55 5.05 -22.28
CA GLY A 98 21.28 4.68 -21.65
C GLY A 98 20.08 4.74 -22.61
N SER A 99 20.09 5.68 -23.56
CA SER A 99 19.06 5.76 -24.60
C SER A 99 19.15 4.59 -25.58
N ALA A 100 20.35 4.22 -26.01
CA ALA A 100 20.57 3.07 -26.89
C ALA A 100 20.11 1.75 -26.24
N LEU A 101 20.48 1.53 -24.97
CA LEU A 101 20.05 0.35 -24.21
C LEU A 101 18.53 0.32 -24.00
N MET A 102 17.90 1.46 -23.69
CA MET A 102 16.44 1.51 -23.53
C MET A 102 15.71 1.21 -24.84
N GLN A 103 16.16 1.76 -25.96
CA GLN A 103 15.58 1.48 -27.28
C GLN A 103 15.69 -0.02 -27.61
N ALA A 104 16.87 -0.61 -27.46
CA ALA A 104 17.08 -2.03 -27.75
C ALA A 104 16.18 -2.96 -26.89
N ARG A 105 15.98 -2.62 -25.62
CA ARG A 105 15.04 -3.36 -24.74
C ARG A 105 13.61 -3.26 -25.24
N LEU A 106 13.17 -2.08 -25.68
CA LEU A 106 11.81 -1.85 -26.18
C LEU A 106 11.56 -2.58 -27.51
N ASP A 107 12.54 -2.59 -28.41
CA ASP A 107 12.45 -3.29 -29.69
C ASP A 107 12.23 -4.79 -29.48
N PHE A 108 12.87 -5.36 -28.46
CA PHE A 108 12.64 -6.75 -28.05
C PHE A 108 11.28 -6.94 -27.37
N ALA A 109 10.96 -6.08 -26.40
CA ALA A 109 9.75 -6.19 -25.59
C ALA A 109 8.45 -6.03 -26.39
N THR A 110 8.43 -5.18 -27.42
CA THR A 110 7.22 -4.88 -28.21
C THR A 110 6.62 -6.13 -28.87
N LYS A 111 7.42 -7.17 -29.10
CA LYS A 111 6.96 -8.44 -29.70
C LYS A 111 6.55 -9.50 -28.67
N ARG A 112 6.77 -9.25 -27.38
CA ARG A 112 6.70 -10.27 -26.32
C ARG A 112 5.83 -9.87 -25.14
N LEU A 113 5.65 -8.57 -24.92
CA LEU A 113 4.91 -8.00 -23.81
C LEU A 113 3.65 -7.32 -24.31
N HIS A 114 2.62 -7.31 -23.46
CA HIS A 114 1.49 -6.39 -23.53
C HIS A 114 1.62 -5.27 -22.50
N PHE A 115 2.41 -5.48 -21.45
CA PHE A 115 2.60 -4.51 -20.39
C PHE A 115 4.06 -4.50 -19.90
N GLY A 116 4.67 -3.32 -19.88
CA GLY A 116 6.03 -3.08 -19.43
C GLY A 116 6.06 -2.19 -18.20
N LEU A 117 6.90 -2.53 -17.23
CA LEU A 117 7.09 -1.82 -15.98
C LEU A 117 8.53 -1.34 -15.84
N SER A 118 8.75 -0.22 -15.15
CA SER A 118 10.07 0.20 -14.69
C SER A 118 9.92 0.79 -13.29
N GLU A 119 10.60 0.21 -12.33
CA GLU A 119 10.70 0.77 -10.98
C GLU A 119 11.91 1.71 -10.90
N CYS A 120 11.64 3.02 -10.83
CA CYS A 120 12.66 4.06 -10.88
C CYS A 120 12.97 4.58 -9.48
N ARG A 121 14.25 4.59 -9.09
CA ARG A 121 14.71 5.15 -7.82
C ARG A 121 14.37 6.64 -7.68
N THR A 122 14.26 7.10 -6.43
CA THR A 122 13.92 8.49 -6.07
C THR A 122 15.07 9.27 -5.43
N VAL A 123 16.25 8.67 -5.24
CA VAL A 123 17.47 9.41 -4.85
C VAL A 123 17.98 10.34 -5.96
N HIS A 124 17.52 10.10 -7.19
CA HIS A 124 17.74 10.90 -8.39
C HIS A 124 16.59 10.64 -9.37
N ASP A 125 16.42 11.46 -10.40
CA ASP A 125 15.36 11.31 -11.40
C ASP A 125 15.85 10.85 -12.79
N TYR A 126 17.11 10.40 -12.93
CA TYR A 126 17.67 9.94 -14.22
C TYR A 126 16.83 8.83 -14.88
N ALA A 127 16.51 7.78 -14.13
CA ALA A 127 15.72 6.66 -14.64
C ALA A 127 14.28 7.06 -14.99
N GLN A 128 13.70 8.00 -14.23
CA GLN A 128 12.37 8.56 -14.49
C GLN A 128 12.37 9.30 -15.83
N ARG A 129 13.32 10.22 -16.05
CA ARG A 129 13.47 10.97 -17.32
C ARG A 129 13.71 10.08 -18.53
N ILE A 130 14.58 9.07 -18.40
CA ILE A 130 14.80 8.10 -19.48
C ILE A 130 13.51 7.35 -19.77
N SER A 131 12.82 6.84 -18.75
CA SER A 131 11.54 6.14 -18.92
C SER A 131 10.51 7.02 -19.63
N GLU A 132 10.36 8.27 -19.22
CA GLU A 132 9.44 9.25 -19.83
C GLU A 132 9.76 9.55 -21.29
N LYS A 133 11.06 9.70 -21.62
CA LYS A 133 11.54 9.93 -22.99
C LYS A 133 11.12 8.80 -23.93
N PHE A 134 11.09 7.57 -23.43
CA PHE A 134 10.66 6.40 -24.20
C PHE A 134 9.17 6.04 -24.03
N GLY A 135 8.40 6.96 -23.47
CA GLY A 135 6.94 6.86 -23.38
C GLY A 135 6.45 5.89 -22.31
N LEU A 136 7.25 5.60 -21.29
CA LEU A 136 6.72 5.09 -20.03
C LEU A 136 6.14 6.26 -19.23
N ARG A 137 5.12 5.98 -18.42
CA ARG A 137 4.37 6.98 -17.65
C ARG A 137 4.15 6.49 -16.22
N PRO A 138 4.11 7.38 -15.22
CA PRO A 138 3.98 6.98 -13.83
C PRO A 138 2.57 6.44 -13.56
N ILE A 139 2.49 5.32 -12.87
CA ILE A 139 1.24 4.64 -12.49
C ILE A 139 1.19 4.28 -11.00
N GLY A 140 2.28 4.51 -10.27
CA GLY A 140 2.36 4.28 -8.83
C GLY A 140 3.61 4.86 -8.19
N PHE A 141 3.58 4.96 -6.87
CA PHE A 141 4.71 5.31 -6.03
C PHE A 141 4.79 4.30 -4.88
N LEU A 142 5.93 3.64 -4.75
CA LEU A 142 6.16 2.56 -3.79
C LEU A 142 7.03 3.12 -2.66
N PRO A 143 6.44 3.60 -1.56
CA PRO A 143 7.18 4.27 -0.49
C PRO A 143 8.05 3.28 0.25
N GLN A 144 9.33 3.64 0.45
CA GLN A 144 10.28 2.89 1.29
C GLN A 144 10.30 1.37 1.00
N LYS A 145 10.06 0.98 -0.26
CA LYS A 145 9.91 -0.42 -0.67
C LYS A 145 11.21 -1.20 -0.53
N VAL A 146 12.33 -0.60 -0.93
CA VAL A 146 13.62 -1.30 -1.02
C VAL A 146 14.52 -0.85 0.12
N LEU A 147 15.12 -1.80 0.82
CA LEU A 147 16.13 -1.51 1.84
C LEU A 147 17.53 -1.56 1.20
N LEU A 148 18.19 -0.41 1.12
CA LEU A 148 19.62 -0.30 0.84
C LEU A 148 20.35 0.13 2.13
N ASP A 149 21.23 1.15 2.08
CA ASP A 149 21.74 1.80 3.28
C ASP A 149 20.61 2.38 4.14
N ASN A 150 19.57 2.90 3.46
CA ASN A 150 18.29 3.32 4.02
C ASN A 150 17.15 2.78 3.17
N ARG A 151 15.90 2.85 3.66
CA ARG A 151 14.73 2.49 2.85
C ARG A 151 14.49 3.54 1.79
N GLU A 152 14.53 3.11 0.53
CA GLU A 152 14.28 3.96 -0.61
C GLU A 152 12.89 3.75 -1.21
N SER A 153 12.35 4.84 -1.76
CA SER A 153 11.10 4.81 -2.50
C SER A 153 11.37 4.63 -4.01
N LEU A 154 10.36 4.12 -4.70
CA LEU A 154 10.41 3.88 -6.14
C LEU A 154 9.19 4.49 -6.82
N VAL A 155 9.38 5.12 -7.98
CA VAL A 155 8.28 5.46 -8.88
C VAL A 155 8.04 4.27 -9.80
N MET A 156 6.82 3.75 -9.83
CA MET A 156 6.41 2.69 -10.73
C MET A 156 5.91 3.32 -12.04
N MET A 157 6.68 3.12 -13.10
CA MET A 157 6.38 3.60 -14.45
C MET A 157 5.91 2.43 -15.32
N ALA A 158 5.04 2.69 -16.28
CA ALA A 158 4.54 1.66 -17.18
C ALA A 158 4.42 2.13 -18.64
N LYS A 159 4.41 1.15 -19.55
CA LYS A 159 4.06 1.31 -20.97
C LYS A 159 3.28 0.10 -21.43
N THR A 160 2.24 0.31 -22.22
CA THR A 160 1.45 -0.75 -22.84
C THR A 160 1.95 -1.05 -24.25
N PHE A 161 1.72 -2.29 -24.70
CA PHE A 161 2.12 -2.80 -26.01
C PHE A 161 0.98 -3.65 -26.59
N GLY A 162 1.01 -3.84 -27.91
CA GLY A 162 0.06 -4.72 -28.60
C GLY A 162 -1.41 -4.40 -28.25
N PRO A 163 -2.26 -5.42 -28.06
CA PRO A 163 -3.70 -5.26 -27.82
C PRO A 163 -4.05 -4.98 -26.35
N ALA A 164 -3.12 -4.46 -25.54
CA ALA A 164 -3.39 -4.20 -24.12
C ALA A 164 -4.59 -3.26 -23.88
N HIS A 165 -4.82 -2.29 -24.78
CA HIS A 165 -5.98 -1.41 -24.72
C HIS A 165 -7.27 -2.14 -25.08
N ASP A 166 -7.24 -2.93 -26.15
CA ASP A 166 -8.42 -3.60 -26.70
C ASP A 166 -8.92 -4.75 -25.81
N LEU A 167 -8.00 -5.42 -25.11
CA LEU A 167 -8.32 -6.55 -24.23
C LEU A 167 -8.68 -6.14 -22.80
N ARG A 168 -8.57 -4.85 -22.45
CA ARG A 168 -8.87 -4.41 -21.08
C ARG A 168 -10.35 -4.60 -20.79
N SER A 169 -10.66 -5.26 -19.67
CA SER A 169 -12.04 -5.42 -19.20
C SER A 169 -12.58 -4.09 -18.67
N ASN A 170 -13.84 -3.78 -18.95
CA ASN A 170 -14.43 -2.47 -18.63
C ASN A 170 -14.99 -2.42 -17.20
N ASN A 171 -15.18 -1.19 -16.70
CA ASN A 171 -15.85 -0.88 -15.44
C ASN A 171 -15.20 -1.50 -14.19
N PRO A 172 -13.90 -1.28 -13.94
CA PRO A 172 -13.30 -1.64 -12.67
C PRO A 172 -14.04 -0.95 -11.50
N ARG A 173 -14.15 -1.66 -10.39
CA ARG A 173 -14.92 -1.28 -9.20
C ARG A 173 -13.98 -1.12 -8.02
N VAL A 174 -13.65 0.12 -7.70
CA VAL A 174 -12.61 0.44 -6.73
C VAL A 174 -13.14 1.13 -5.50
N ILE A 175 -12.49 0.94 -4.36
CA ILE A 175 -12.76 1.74 -3.16
C ILE A 175 -12.35 3.22 -3.39
N PRO A 176 -12.97 4.20 -2.70
CA PRO A 176 -12.63 5.62 -2.84
C PRO A 176 -11.14 5.93 -2.71
N GLU A 177 -10.43 5.23 -1.82
CA GLU A 177 -9.00 5.42 -1.58
C GLU A 177 -8.12 5.10 -2.81
N ALA A 178 -8.61 4.26 -3.73
CA ALA A 178 -7.89 3.91 -4.96
C ALA A 178 -8.38 4.71 -6.18
N PHE A 179 -9.48 5.45 -6.06
CA PHE A 179 -10.18 6.07 -7.18
C PHE A 179 -9.31 7.09 -7.93
N SER A 180 -8.81 8.12 -7.24
CA SER A 180 -8.00 9.17 -7.83
C SER A 180 -6.69 8.64 -8.44
N LEU A 181 -6.07 7.66 -7.77
CA LEU A 181 -4.87 6.98 -8.27
C LEU A 181 -5.16 6.22 -9.57
N GLY A 182 -6.27 5.51 -9.62
CA GLY A 182 -6.70 4.78 -10.82
C GLY A 182 -7.00 5.71 -12.00
N GLN A 183 -7.72 6.81 -11.76
CA GLN A 183 -8.01 7.79 -12.81
C GLN A 183 -6.73 8.39 -13.38
N LEU A 184 -5.76 8.71 -12.51
CA LEU A 184 -4.47 9.24 -12.92
C LEU A 184 -3.66 8.23 -13.74
N ALA A 185 -3.61 6.96 -13.30
CA ALA A 185 -2.90 5.90 -14.02
C ALA A 185 -3.52 5.61 -15.40
N LEU A 186 -4.86 5.53 -15.50
CA LEU A 186 -5.55 5.36 -16.78
C LEU A 186 -5.28 6.52 -17.73
N ARG A 187 -5.38 7.77 -17.24
CA ARG A 187 -5.07 8.98 -18.00
C ARG A 187 -3.62 8.94 -18.51
N ASN A 188 -2.68 8.59 -17.63
CA ASN A 188 -1.26 8.57 -17.95
C ASN A 188 -0.91 7.54 -19.03
N LEU A 189 -1.60 6.41 -19.06
CA LEU A 189 -1.42 5.37 -20.08
C LEU A 189 -2.37 5.49 -21.30
N GLY A 190 -3.26 6.48 -21.32
CA GLY A 190 -4.17 6.71 -22.44
C GLY A 190 -5.34 5.73 -22.53
N PHE A 191 -5.79 5.18 -21.40
CA PHE A 191 -7.03 4.39 -21.34
C PHE A 191 -8.25 5.28 -21.14
N HIS A 192 -9.42 4.79 -21.57
CA HIS A 192 -10.70 5.39 -21.20
C HIS A 192 -10.91 5.25 -19.69
N ASN A 193 -11.40 6.32 -19.06
CA ASN A 193 -11.70 6.32 -17.63
C ASN A 193 -13.16 5.90 -17.40
N ASP A 194 -13.33 4.65 -16.99
CA ASP A 194 -14.58 3.98 -16.69
C ASP A 194 -14.63 3.42 -15.25
N ILE A 195 -13.76 3.92 -14.37
CA ILE A 195 -13.68 3.47 -12.98
C ILE A 195 -14.96 3.82 -12.23
N ILE A 196 -15.50 2.86 -11.49
CA ILE A 196 -16.63 3.03 -10.59
C ILE A 196 -16.12 3.05 -9.15
N ALA A 197 -16.32 4.17 -8.45
CA ALA A 197 -16.09 4.24 -7.01
C ALA A 197 -17.21 3.50 -6.26
N VAL A 198 -16.84 2.57 -5.37
CA VAL A 198 -17.75 1.82 -4.51
C VAL A 198 -17.54 2.29 -3.07
N GLU A 199 -18.33 3.29 -2.65
CA GLU A 199 -18.26 3.86 -1.29
C GLU A 199 -18.59 2.83 -0.19
N ASP A 200 -19.38 1.83 -0.58
CA ASP A 200 -20.21 1.01 0.30
C ASP A 200 -19.72 -0.43 0.45
N ALA A 201 -18.48 -0.73 0.06
CA ALA A 201 -17.89 -2.04 0.25
C ALA A 201 -17.72 -2.34 1.75
N ASP A 202 -18.19 -3.49 2.20
CA ASP A 202 -18.11 -3.90 3.62
C ASP A 202 -16.74 -4.52 3.94
N GLY A 203 -16.09 -5.11 2.94
CA GLY A 203 -14.92 -5.96 3.13
C GLY A 203 -15.30 -7.35 3.64
N TYR A 204 -14.30 -8.21 3.76
CA TYR A 204 -14.50 -9.57 4.23
C TYR A 204 -14.70 -9.62 5.73
N PRO A 205 -15.63 -10.47 6.21
CA PRO A 205 -15.72 -10.77 7.62
C PRO A 205 -14.41 -11.43 8.07
N ILE A 206 -13.96 -11.10 9.29
CA ILE A 206 -12.81 -11.77 9.90
C ILE A 206 -13.37 -12.97 10.65
N GLY A 207 -13.30 -14.15 10.04
CA GLY A 207 -13.88 -15.35 10.66
C GLY A 207 -13.16 -15.76 11.94
N GLU A 208 -13.91 -16.44 12.82
CA GLU A 208 -13.44 -16.96 14.10
C GLU A 208 -13.41 -18.50 14.07
N GLY A 209 -12.70 -19.12 15.02
CA GLY A 209 -12.64 -20.58 15.13
C GLY A 209 -11.66 -21.25 14.17
N PHE A 210 -10.89 -20.47 13.41
CA PHE A 210 -9.82 -20.98 12.57
C PHE A 210 -8.48 -21.07 13.30
N GLN A 211 -7.66 -22.03 12.89
CA GLN A 211 -6.24 -22.11 13.25
C GLN A 211 -5.38 -21.79 12.02
N VAL A 212 -4.18 -21.25 12.25
CA VAL A 212 -3.22 -20.95 11.19
C VAL A 212 -1.88 -21.64 11.45
N GLU A 213 -1.31 -22.25 10.43
CA GLU A 213 0.03 -22.85 10.46
C GLU A 213 0.77 -22.65 9.12
N GLU A 214 2.10 -22.78 9.11
CA GLU A 214 2.86 -22.78 7.86
C GLU A 214 2.56 -24.07 7.05
N LEU A 215 2.53 -23.94 5.72
CA LEU A 215 2.36 -25.08 4.83
C LEU A 215 3.50 -26.10 4.98
N SER A 216 3.11 -27.37 5.10
CA SER A 216 4.01 -28.53 5.07
C SER A 216 3.68 -29.46 3.91
N GLU A 217 4.59 -30.38 3.59
CA GLU A 217 4.41 -31.38 2.52
C GLU A 217 3.10 -32.19 2.66
N THR A 218 2.68 -32.46 3.89
CA THR A 218 1.46 -33.24 4.18
C THR A 218 0.17 -32.48 3.87
N LEU A 219 0.22 -31.14 3.90
CA LEU A 219 -0.93 -30.27 3.68
C LEU A 219 -1.09 -29.86 2.20
N LEU A 220 -0.01 -29.91 1.41
CA LEU A 220 0.01 -29.50 0.00
C LEU A 220 -1.06 -30.17 -0.88
N PRO A 221 -1.28 -31.50 -0.82
CA PRO A 221 -2.28 -32.16 -1.69
C PRO A 221 -3.71 -31.66 -1.46
N TYR A 222 -4.02 -31.20 -0.25
CA TYR A 222 -5.35 -30.67 0.09
C TYR A 222 -5.55 -29.27 -0.49
N LEU A 223 -4.55 -28.40 -0.40
CA LEU A 223 -4.60 -27.07 -1.02
C LEU A 223 -4.70 -27.15 -2.55
N LEU A 224 -3.94 -28.04 -3.19
CA LEU A 224 -4.04 -28.25 -4.64
C LEU A 224 -5.44 -28.70 -5.08
N ARG A 225 -6.22 -29.37 -4.22
CA ARG A 225 -7.62 -29.73 -4.50
C ARG A 225 -8.57 -28.53 -4.44
N ILE A 226 -8.29 -27.56 -3.57
CA ILE A 226 -9.05 -26.30 -3.51
C ILE A 226 -8.76 -25.49 -4.78
N GLU A 227 -7.48 -25.38 -5.13
CA GLU A 227 -7.02 -24.61 -6.29
C GLU A 227 -7.55 -25.18 -7.62
N ARG A 228 -7.46 -26.50 -7.86
CA ARG A 228 -7.82 -27.15 -9.14
C ARG A 228 -9.30 -27.17 -9.54
N GLY A 229 -10.23 -26.68 -8.73
CA GLY A 229 -11.65 -26.77 -9.10
C GLY A 229 -12.63 -25.97 -8.24
N ARG A 230 -12.15 -25.07 -7.38
CA ARG A 230 -13.02 -24.30 -6.48
C ARG A 230 -12.72 -22.80 -6.45
N LEU A 231 -11.55 -22.36 -6.92
CA LEU A 231 -11.27 -20.94 -7.12
C LEU A 231 -11.99 -20.42 -8.35
N SER A 232 -13.24 -19.99 -8.16
CA SER A 232 -14.05 -19.44 -9.24
C SER A 232 -13.57 -18.04 -9.68
N ARG A 233 -12.86 -17.30 -8.81
CA ARG A 233 -12.48 -15.90 -9.00
C ARG A 233 -11.15 -15.60 -8.32
N ARG A 234 -10.06 -15.49 -9.10
CA ARG A 234 -8.75 -15.09 -8.57
C ARG A 234 -8.77 -13.59 -8.24
N GLN A 235 -8.44 -13.25 -6.99
CA GLN A 235 -8.50 -11.86 -6.50
C GLN A 235 -7.13 -11.28 -6.16
N VAL A 236 -6.14 -12.13 -5.94
CA VAL A 236 -4.76 -11.77 -5.63
C VAL A 236 -3.85 -12.27 -6.74
N PHE A 237 -2.94 -11.40 -7.19
CA PHE A 237 -2.09 -11.66 -8.34
C PHE A 237 -0.61 -11.53 -7.99
N GLY A 238 0.09 -12.66 -8.16
CA GLY A 238 1.53 -12.78 -8.01
C GLY A 238 2.15 -13.54 -9.18
N ASN A 239 3.48 -13.58 -9.18
CA ASN A 239 4.31 -14.19 -10.21
C ASN A 239 4.49 -15.70 -10.06
N LEU A 240 4.09 -16.26 -8.92
CA LEU A 240 4.15 -17.69 -8.62
C LEU A 240 2.78 -18.16 -8.14
N GLN A 241 2.51 -19.46 -8.31
CA GLN A 241 1.27 -20.12 -7.90
C GLN A 241 1.57 -21.46 -7.26
N LEU A 242 0.68 -21.95 -6.38
CA LEU A 242 0.83 -23.25 -5.73
C LEU A 242 1.03 -24.40 -6.73
N SER A 243 0.37 -24.32 -7.89
CA SER A 243 0.45 -25.30 -8.97
C SER A 243 1.86 -25.48 -9.56
N TYR A 244 2.79 -24.55 -9.31
CA TYR A 244 4.19 -24.68 -9.74
C TYR A 244 4.97 -25.70 -8.90
N GLY A 245 4.40 -26.14 -7.77
CA GLY A 245 4.96 -27.17 -6.90
C GLY A 245 5.90 -26.63 -5.82
N LEU A 246 5.99 -27.39 -4.72
CA LEU A 246 6.67 -26.97 -3.50
C LEU A 246 8.15 -26.62 -3.70
N PHE A 247 8.90 -27.46 -4.42
CA PHE A 247 10.32 -27.22 -4.69
C PHE A 247 10.58 -25.88 -5.40
N MET A 248 9.72 -25.50 -6.35
CA MET A 248 9.88 -24.22 -7.05
C MET A 248 9.58 -23.06 -6.11
N LEU A 249 8.53 -23.17 -5.29
CA LEU A 249 8.15 -22.17 -4.29
C LEU A 249 9.26 -21.96 -3.26
N GLU A 250 9.80 -23.04 -2.70
CA GLU A 250 10.92 -22.99 -1.74
C GLU A 250 12.16 -22.36 -2.36
N SER A 251 12.51 -22.73 -3.60
CA SER A 251 13.67 -22.15 -4.31
C SER A 251 13.55 -20.63 -4.57
N ARG A 252 12.34 -20.07 -4.41
CA ARG A 252 12.02 -18.66 -4.58
C ARG A 252 11.66 -17.97 -3.25
N ASN A 253 12.00 -18.58 -2.12
CA ASN A 253 11.69 -18.10 -0.77
C ASN A 253 10.19 -17.82 -0.57
N SER A 254 9.34 -18.63 -1.20
CA SER A 254 7.88 -18.54 -1.07
C SER A 254 7.38 -19.44 0.06
N ARG A 255 6.47 -18.92 0.87
CA ARG A 255 5.85 -19.57 2.02
C ARG A 255 4.32 -19.44 1.92
N TYR A 256 3.61 -20.28 2.67
CA TYR A 256 2.16 -20.23 2.77
C TYR A 256 1.74 -20.33 4.22
N LEU A 257 0.77 -19.49 4.62
CA LEU A 257 -0.01 -19.72 5.83
C LEU A 257 -1.30 -20.43 5.45
N VAL A 258 -1.65 -21.48 6.18
CA VAL A 258 -2.79 -22.36 5.90
C VAL A 258 -3.83 -22.22 7.00
N ALA A 259 -5.07 -21.92 6.62
CA ALA A 259 -6.19 -21.84 7.54
C ALA A 259 -6.88 -23.21 7.68
N ARG A 260 -7.16 -23.57 8.93
CA ARG A 260 -7.82 -24.82 9.30
C ARG A 260 -9.07 -24.58 10.14
N GLU A 261 -10.12 -25.31 9.81
CA GLU A 261 -11.36 -25.44 10.57
C GLU A 261 -11.44 -26.92 11.00
N ASP A 262 -11.23 -27.19 12.28
CA ASP A 262 -10.99 -28.53 12.81
C ASP A 262 -9.86 -29.26 12.04
N ASP A 263 -10.14 -30.44 11.47
CA ASP A 263 -9.20 -31.24 10.69
C ASP A 263 -9.18 -30.89 9.19
N ARG A 264 -9.88 -29.82 8.77
CA ARG A 264 -10.04 -29.46 7.35
C ARG A 264 -9.27 -28.20 7.01
N ILE A 265 -8.52 -28.26 5.92
CA ILE A 265 -7.96 -27.05 5.29
C ILE A 265 -9.08 -26.32 4.56
N VAL A 266 -9.23 -25.03 4.88
CA VAL A 266 -10.28 -24.18 4.32
C VAL A 266 -9.72 -23.03 3.45
N GLY A 267 -8.42 -22.77 3.54
CA GLY A 267 -7.73 -21.81 2.67
C GLY A 267 -6.24 -21.70 2.96
N ALA A 268 -5.53 -20.90 2.17
CA ALA A 268 -4.15 -20.51 2.40
C ALA A 268 -3.84 -19.16 1.74
N ILE A 269 -2.83 -18.46 2.26
CA ILE A 269 -2.26 -17.26 1.65
C ILE A 269 -0.78 -17.48 1.40
N GLY A 270 -0.38 -17.34 0.13
CA GLY A 270 1.00 -17.52 -0.33
C GLY A 270 1.73 -16.19 -0.46
N PHE A 271 3.01 -16.15 -0.10
CA PHE A 271 3.83 -14.94 -0.16
C PHE A 271 5.31 -15.27 -0.34
N THR A 272 6.09 -14.35 -0.91
CA THR A 272 7.55 -14.39 -0.88
C THR A 272 8.06 -13.57 0.30
N LEU A 273 9.06 -14.11 1.01
CA LEU A 273 9.76 -13.45 2.11
C LEU A 273 11.17 -13.06 1.67
N ASP A 274 11.45 -11.75 1.65
CA ASP A 274 12.80 -11.22 1.54
C ASP A 274 13.31 -10.85 2.94
N THR A 275 14.14 -11.71 3.51
CA THR A 275 14.71 -11.51 4.85
C THR A 275 15.75 -10.40 4.89
N ILE A 276 16.40 -10.09 3.76
CA ILE A 276 17.41 -9.02 3.68
C ILE A 276 16.67 -7.68 3.58
N GLY A 277 15.75 -7.55 2.62
CA GLY A 277 14.93 -6.35 2.43
C GLY A 277 13.83 -6.17 3.48
N ARG A 278 13.67 -7.13 4.40
CA ARG A 278 12.60 -7.20 5.42
C ARG A 278 11.23 -6.93 4.82
N SER A 279 10.96 -7.57 3.68
CA SER A 279 9.75 -7.32 2.91
C SER A 279 9.01 -8.60 2.58
N ILE A 280 7.68 -8.48 2.52
CA ILE A 280 6.80 -9.57 2.11
C ILE A 280 5.99 -9.12 0.90
N LYS A 281 5.88 -10.00 -0.08
CA LYS A 281 5.01 -9.82 -1.26
C LYS A 281 4.04 -10.97 -1.37
N VAL A 282 2.75 -10.69 -1.27
CA VAL A 282 1.69 -11.69 -1.42
C VAL A 282 1.60 -12.15 -2.86
N LEU A 283 1.52 -13.47 -3.06
CA LEU A 283 1.49 -14.13 -4.35
C LEU A 283 0.08 -14.55 -4.75
N GLU A 284 -0.66 -15.10 -3.80
CA GLU A 284 -1.99 -15.63 -4.03
C GLU A 284 -2.76 -15.82 -2.72
N LEU A 285 -4.08 -15.85 -2.85
CA LEU A 285 -5.02 -16.16 -1.80
C LEU A 285 -5.93 -17.28 -2.31
N ILE A 286 -5.97 -18.37 -1.56
CA ILE A 286 -6.74 -19.57 -1.84
C ILE A 286 -7.78 -19.68 -0.72
N ASP A 287 -9.05 -19.53 -1.04
CA ASP A 287 -10.11 -19.60 -0.04
C ASP A 287 -11.37 -20.28 -0.60
N LEU A 288 -12.18 -20.83 0.31
CA LEU A 288 -13.49 -21.40 -0.01
C LEU A 288 -14.65 -20.47 0.36
N ARG A 289 -14.38 -19.46 1.20
CA ARG A 289 -15.36 -18.57 1.83
C ARG A 289 -14.70 -17.24 2.20
N ASP A 290 -15.48 -16.17 2.13
CA ASP A 290 -15.01 -14.81 2.43
C ASP A 290 -14.49 -14.64 3.87
N ASP A 291 -15.06 -15.35 4.86
CA ASP A 291 -14.61 -15.30 6.26
C ASP A 291 -13.19 -15.87 6.46
N VAL A 292 -12.82 -16.86 5.64
CA VAL A 292 -11.47 -17.44 5.60
C VAL A 292 -10.49 -16.46 4.95
N ALA A 293 -10.89 -15.77 3.88
CA ALA A 293 -10.08 -14.74 3.23
C ALA A 293 -9.75 -13.59 4.19
N GLY A 294 -10.76 -13.08 4.91
CA GLY A 294 -10.57 -12.04 5.93
C GLY A 294 -9.66 -12.50 7.08
N PHE A 295 -9.83 -13.73 7.55
CA PHE A 295 -8.96 -14.34 8.56
C PHE A 295 -7.50 -14.43 8.09
N LEU A 296 -7.23 -15.00 6.92
CA LEU A 296 -5.88 -15.18 6.37
C LEU A 296 -5.15 -13.86 6.14
N LEU A 297 -5.85 -12.82 5.65
CA LEU A 297 -5.26 -11.49 5.46
C LEU A 297 -4.86 -10.86 6.80
N LYS A 298 -5.69 -11.01 7.84
CA LYS A 298 -5.37 -10.55 9.19
C LYS A 298 -4.20 -11.32 9.79
N GLU A 299 -4.20 -12.65 9.68
CA GLU A 299 -3.12 -13.48 10.21
C GLU A 299 -1.79 -13.18 9.52
N LEU A 300 -1.77 -13.01 8.20
CA LEU A 300 -0.57 -12.62 7.50
C LEU A 300 -0.05 -11.25 7.97
N ASP A 301 -0.92 -10.27 8.18
CA ASP A 301 -0.51 -8.95 8.72
C ASP A 301 0.15 -9.08 10.10
N GLN A 302 -0.40 -9.93 10.98
CA GLN A 302 0.16 -10.17 12.31
C GLN A 302 1.49 -10.92 12.24
N TRP A 303 1.58 -11.96 11.42
CA TRP A 303 2.79 -12.76 11.23
C TRP A 303 3.91 -11.97 10.56
N ALA A 304 3.57 -11.15 9.56
CA ALA A 304 4.51 -10.25 8.89
C ALA A 304 5.28 -9.41 9.92
N LYS A 305 4.56 -8.78 10.85
CA LYS A 305 5.16 -7.96 11.90
C LYS A 305 5.85 -8.79 12.99
N ASN A 306 5.14 -9.74 13.58
CA ASN A 306 5.53 -10.35 14.86
C ASN A 306 6.42 -11.59 14.71
N VAL A 307 6.32 -12.30 13.58
CA VAL A 307 7.05 -13.55 13.32
C VAL A 307 8.19 -13.32 12.35
N TYR A 308 7.91 -12.65 11.23
CA TYR A 308 8.89 -12.44 10.17
C TYR A 308 9.70 -11.14 10.29
N GLY A 309 9.30 -10.23 11.17
CA GLY A 309 9.99 -8.94 11.35
C GLY A 309 9.99 -8.09 10.06
N ALA A 310 8.95 -8.22 9.25
CA ALA A 310 8.78 -7.45 8.03
C ALA A 310 8.54 -5.97 8.37
N GLU A 311 9.10 -5.10 7.56
CA GLU A 311 8.94 -3.66 7.65
C GLU A 311 8.06 -3.12 6.49
N TYR A 312 7.91 -3.92 5.43
CA TYR A 312 7.11 -3.64 4.25
C TYR A 312 6.29 -4.86 3.83
N LEU A 313 4.99 -4.69 3.60
CA LEU A 313 4.11 -5.73 3.10
C LEU A 313 3.33 -5.22 1.88
N GLU A 314 3.38 -5.95 0.77
CA GLU A 314 2.73 -5.60 -0.50
C GLU A 314 1.82 -6.73 -0.99
N ILE A 315 0.68 -6.34 -1.53
CA ILE A 315 -0.27 -7.24 -2.19
C ILE A 315 -0.81 -6.58 -3.46
N THR A 316 -0.98 -7.36 -4.53
CA THR A 316 -1.60 -6.89 -5.77
C THR A 316 -2.96 -7.57 -5.92
N VAL A 317 -4.03 -6.79 -5.96
CA VAL A 317 -5.42 -7.27 -5.97
C VAL A 317 -6.18 -6.82 -7.22
N SER A 318 -7.29 -7.50 -7.50
CA SER A 318 -8.20 -7.14 -8.58
C SER A 318 -8.85 -5.77 -8.36
N ALA A 319 -8.84 -4.93 -9.39
CA ALA A 319 -9.57 -3.67 -9.39
C ALA A 319 -11.09 -3.85 -9.54
N TYR A 320 -11.61 -5.08 -9.71
CA TYR A 320 -13.03 -5.36 -9.88
C TYR A 320 -13.70 -5.94 -8.61
N TRP A 321 -12.90 -6.22 -7.58
CA TRP A 321 -13.36 -6.77 -6.29
C TRP A 321 -13.12 -5.76 -5.17
N PRO A 322 -14.10 -4.88 -4.87
CA PRO A 322 -13.92 -3.85 -3.87
C PRO A 322 -13.84 -4.39 -2.43
N ASP A 323 -14.37 -5.59 -2.15
CA ASP A 323 -14.34 -6.16 -0.79
C ASP A 323 -12.92 -6.52 -0.32
N ILE A 324 -12.10 -7.14 -1.16
CA ILE A 324 -10.69 -7.39 -0.79
C ILE A 324 -9.92 -6.07 -0.63
N GLN A 325 -10.19 -5.08 -1.48
CA GLN A 325 -9.57 -3.75 -1.39
C GLN A 325 -9.96 -3.07 -0.06
N ARG A 326 -11.24 -3.10 0.32
CA ARG A 326 -11.75 -2.58 1.59
C ARG A 326 -11.14 -3.31 2.78
N THR A 327 -11.05 -4.64 2.71
CA THR A 327 -10.42 -5.47 3.76
C THR A 327 -8.98 -5.03 4.02
N LEU A 328 -8.20 -4.86 2.95
CA LEU A 328 -6.82 -4.37 3.03
C LEU A 328 -6.76 -2.93 3.57
N SER A 329 -7.63 -2.04 3.10
CA SER A 329 -7.72 -0.67 3.61
C SER A 329 -8.02 -0.62 5.11
N ASN A 330 -8.90 -1.51 5.60
CA ASN A 330 -9.22 -1.65 7.02
C ASN A 330 -8.03 -2.21 7.83
N LEU A 331 -7.23 -3.09 7.22
CA LEU A 331 -5.98 -3.59 7.79
C LEU A 331 -4.82 -2.58 7.68
N GLY A 332 -5.07 -1.36 7.20
CA GLY A 332 -4.07 -0.28 7.15
C GLY A 332 -3.18 -0.29 5.90
N PHE A 333 -3.54 -1.03 4.86
CA PHE A 333 -2.89 -0.91 3.56
C PHE A 333 -3.37 0.34 2.82
N VAL A 334 -2.48 0.88 1.98
CA VAL A 334 -2.74 2.04 1.13
C VAL A 334 -2.55 1.63 -0.34
N PRO A 335 -3.43 2.04 -1.27
CA PRO A 335 -3.18 1.92 -2.71
C PRO A 335 -1.92 2.69 -3.11
N VAL A 336 -0.94 2.00 -3.69
CA VAL A 336 0.37 2.55 -4.08
C VAL A 336 0.61 2.53 -5.59
N ALA A 337 -0.10 1.69 -6.34
CA ALA A 337 -0.10 1.72 -7.80
C ALA A 337 -1.41 1.20 -8.37
N TYR A 338 -1.79 1.71 -9.54
CA TYR A 338 -2.90 1.17 -10.34
C TYR A 338 -2.37 0.71 -11.70
N CYS A 339 -2.49 -0.59 -12.01
CA CYS A 339 -1.92 -1.19 -13.21
C CYS A 339 -3.06 -1.63 -14.15
N PRO A 340 -3.41 -0.83 -15.15
CA PRO A 340 -4.49 -1.18 -16.07
C PRO A 340 -4.07 -2.28 -17.05
N SER A 341 -4.99 -3.19 -17.37
CA SER A 341 -4.73 -4.30 -18.30
C SER A 341 -3.51 -5.15 -17.91
N PHE A 342 -3.28 -5.35 -16.62
CA PHE A 342 -2.06 -5.96 -16.10
C PHE A 342 -2.10 -7.50 -16.14
N VAL A 343 -3.21 -8.12 -15.76
CA VAL A 343 -3.31 -9.58 -15.65
C VAL A 343 -4.11 -10.13 -16.81
N PHE A 344 -3.64 -11.21 -17.44
CA PHE A 344 -4.42 -11.92 -18.44
C PHE A 344 -5.36 -12.91 -17.75
N HIS A 345 -6.66 -12.80 -18.04
CA HIS A 345 -7.69 -13.66 -17.47
C HIS A 345 -8.64 -14.11 -18.57
N GLU A 346 -8.60 -15.41 -18.87
CA GLU A 346 -9.36 -16.04 -19.97
C GLU A 346 -9.11 -15.37 -21.33
N VAL A 347 -9.97 -14.46 -21.76
CA VAL A 347 -9.90 -13.74 -23.04
C VAL A 347 -9.72 -12.24 -22.88
N GLU A 348 -9.68 -11.75 -21.64
CA GLU A 348 -9.59 -10.33 -21.29
C GLU A 348 -8.38 -10.05 -20.41
N ARG A 349 -8.17 -8.77 -20.11
CA ARG A 349 -7.13 -8.30 -19.20
C ARG A 349 -7.72 -7.48 -18.08
N LEU A 350 -7.36 -7.84 -16.86
CA LEU A 350 -7.85 -7.19 -15.66
C LEU A 350 -6.89 -6.08 -15.21
N ASP A 351 -7.48 -4.95 -14.87
CA ASP A 351 -6.87 -3.94 -14.02
C ASP A 351 -6.57 -4.49 -12.62
N THR A 352 -5.46 -4.05 -12.03
CA THR A 352 -5.06 -4.42 -10.67
C THR A 352 -4.64 -3.20 -9.86
N ILE A 353 -4.76 -3.33 -8.55
CA ILE A 353 -4.33 -2.33 -7.57
C ILE A 353 -3.24 -2.97 -6.72
N LYS A 354 -2.08 -2.34 -6.70
CA LYS A 354 -1.03 -2.67 -5.73
C LYS A 354 -1.31 -1.88 -4.46
N MET A 355 -1.41 -2.57 -3.34
CA MET A 355 -1.59 -1.99 -2.01
C MET A 355 -0.40 -2.37 -1.13
N ALA A 356 0.05 -1.44 -0.30
CA ALA A 356 1.18 -1.67 0.60
C ALA A 356 0.89 -1.17 2.01
N LYS A 357 1.54 -1.79 2.99
CA LYS A 357 1.57 -1.40 4.39
C LYS A 357 3.01 -1.28 4.85
N LEU A 358 3.29 -0.20 5.60
CA LEU A 358 4.57 0.03 6.26
C LEU A 358 4.44 -0.29 7.75
N TYR A 359 5.40 -1.03 8.28
CA TYR A 359 5.55 -1.23 9.73
C TYR A 359 6.62 -0.33 10.34
N VAL A 360 7.20 0.55 9.53
CA VAL A 360 8.15 1.59 9.90
C VAL A 360 7.53 2.97 9.66
N PRO A 361 8.01 4.03 10.35
CA PRO A 361 7.57 5.39 10.08
C PRO A 361 7.77 5.78 8.60
N LEU A 362 6.80 6.53 8.06
CA LEU A 362 6.89 7.08 6.72
C LEU A 362 7.97 8.18 6.68
N ASP A 363 8.91 8.04 5.76
CA ASP A 363 9.99 9.00 5.47
C ASP A 363 10.26 9.04 3.96
N ILE A 364 9.60 9.98 3.27
CA ILE A 364 9.61 10.08 1.81
C ILE A 364 9.82 11.50 1.27
N ASP A 365 10.02 12.49 2.15
CA ASP A 365 10.12 13.91 1.75
C ASP A 365 11.40 14.23 0.97
N TRP A 366 12.41 13.37 1.08
CA TRP A 366 13.68 13.47 0.35
C TRP A 366 13.57 13.04 -1.13
N ALA A 367 12.41 12.55 -1.59
CA ALA A 367 12.24 12.01 -2.94
C ALA A 367 12.43 13.06 -4.05
N VAL A 368 13.40 12.80 -4.93
CA VAL A 368 13.66 13.54 -6.16
C VAL A 368 12.78 12.99 -7.29
N LEU A 369 11.88 13.82 -7.80
CA LEU A 369 10.80 13.41 -8.71
C LEU A 369 10.69 14.34 -9.93
N THR A 370 10.40 13.76 -11.09
CA THR A 370 9.91 14.51 -12.24
C THR A 370 8.50 15.05 -11.98
N ALA A 371 8.07 16.07 -12.73
CA ALA A 371 6.72 16.64 -12.57
C ALA A 371 5.60 15.60 -12.72
N PRO A 372 5.59 14.70 -13.74
CA PRO A 372 4.58 13.65 -13.84
C PRO A 372 4.60 12.67 -12.65
N SER A 373 5.79 12.33 -12.15
CA SER A 373 5.94 11.41 -11.02
C SER A 373 5.44 12.03 -9.71
N ARG A 374 5.54 13.36 -9.58
CA ARG A 374 5.08 14.09 -8.39
C ARG A 374 3.56 14.04 -8.19
N GLU A 375 2.78 14.07 -9.28
CA GLU A 375 1.30 13.93 -9.18
C GLU A 375 0.89 12.61 -8.53
N ILE A 376 1.54 11.49 -8.90
CA ILE A 376 1.28 10.17 -8.32
C ILE A 376 1.79 10.11 -6.86
N PHE A 377 2.96 10.67 -6.59
CA PHE A 377 3.54 10.74 -5.25
C PHE A 377 2.60 11.43 -4.26
N ASP A 378 2.03 12.58 -4.62
CA ASP A 378 1.19 13.36 -3.71
C ASP A 378 -0.09 12.60 -3.32
N LEU A 379 -0.69 11.83 -4.25
CA LEU A 379 -1.84 10.97 -3.95
C LEU A 379 -1.48 9.85 -2.97
N VAL A 380 -0.36 9.15 -3.21
CA VAL A 380 0.06 8.05 -2.35
C VAL A 380 0.48 8.56 -0.96
N ARG A 381 1.22 9.68 -0.89
CA ARG A 381 1.59 10.34 0.36
C ARG A 381 0.36 10.69 1.20
N ALA A 382 -0.64 11.31 0.59
CA ALA A 382 -1.89 11.66 1.28
C ALA A 382 -2.56 10.41 1.88
N GLY A 383 -2.59 9.29 1.14
CA GLY A 383 -3.16 8.03 1.65
C GLY A 383 -2.44 7.48 2.88
N PHE A 384 -1.11 7.55 2.93
CA PHE A 384 -0.34 7.13 4.12
C PHE A 384 -0.50 8.11 5.29
N GLU A 385 -0.55 9.41 5.03
CA GLU A 385 -0.80 10.43 6.06
C GLU A 385 -2.18 10.24 6.70
N GLU A 386 -3.23 10.01 5.89
CA GLU A 386 -4.59 9.72 6.34
C GLU A 386 -4.64 8.45 7.18
N LYS A 387 -4.01 7.35 6.74
CA LYS A 387 -3.95 6.11 7.53
C LYS A 387 -3.20 6.27 8.84
N ARG A 388 -2.09 7.01 8.85
CA ARG A 388 -1.33 7.29 10.07
C ARG A 388 -2.16 8.07 11.09
N LEU A 389 -2.89 9.08 10.62
CA LEU A 389 -3.84 9.82 11.44
C LEU A 389 -4.94 8.89 11.97
N GLY A 390 -5.54 8.07 11.11
CA GLY A 390 -6.55 7.09 11.50
C GLY A 390 -6.08 6.08 12.55
N ILE A 391 -4.86 5.56 12.43
CA ILE A 391 -4.24 4.65 13.42
C ILE A 391 -4.02 5.37 14.75
N SER A 392 -3.41 6.55 14.72
CA SER A 392 -3.16 7.34 15.93
C SER A 392 -4.48 7.67 16.64
N VAL A 393 -5.52 8.01 15.87
CA VAL A 393 -6.88 8.18 16.39
C VAL A 393 -7.36 6.85 16.99
N ASN A 394 -7.33 5.73 16.27
CA ASN A 394 -7.77 4.41 16.74
C ASN A 394 -7.15 3.96 18.08
N GLU A 395 -5.83 4.11 18.25
CA GLU A 395 -5.14 3.69 19.47
C GLU A 395 -5.62 4.46 20.70
N THR A 396 -5.77 5.78 20.57
CA THR A 396 -6.22 6.63 21.67
C THR A 396 -7.73 6.57 21.85
N THR A 397 -8.51 6.48 20.77
CA THR A 397 -9.96 6.31 20.83
C THR A 397 -10.34 4.99 21.49
N ARG A 398 -9.59 3.91 21.28
CA ARG A 398 -9.84 2.62 21.95
C ARG A 398 -9.93 2.72 23.48
N GLN A 399 -9.21 3.66 24.08
CA GLN A 399 -9.20 3.85 25.53
C GLN A 399 -10.35 4.76 26.03
N MET A 400 -11.05 5.45 25.13
CA MET A 400 -12.10 6.39 25.49
C MET A 400 -13.44 5.69 25.70
N ALA A 401 -14.17 6.09 26.74
CA ALA A 401 -15.45 5.50 27.10
C ALA A 401 -16.50 5.56 25.98
N ILE A 402 -16.43 6.57 25.10
CA ILE A 402 -17.35 6.72 23.96
C ILE A 402 -17.25 5.54 22.96
N PHE A 403 -16.12 4.84 22.92
CA PHE A 403 -15.89 3.72 22.00
C PHE A 403 -15.84 2.36 22.68
N ALA A 404 -16.29 2.27 23.94
CA ALA A 404 -16.39 1.01 24.64
C ALA A 404 -17.27 0.01 23.88
N GLY A 405 -16.74 -1.19 23.64
CA GLY A 405 -17.45 -2.28 22.96
C GLY A 405 -17.53 -2.17 21.43
N LEU A 406 -16.74 -1.28 20.82
CA LEU A 406 -16.56 -1.25 19.37
C LEU A 406 -15.46 -2.22 18.93
N GLU A 407 -15.70 -2.87 17.79
CA GLU A 407 -14.73 -3.73 17.12
C GLU A 407 -13.71 -2.90 16.31
N GLU A 408 -12.60 -3.51 15.92
CA GLU A 408 -11.50 -2.83 15.22
C GLU A 408 -11.93 -2.21 13.89
N GLY A 409 -12.79 -2.90 13.13
CA GLY A 409 -13.39 -2.36 11.90
C GLY A 409 -14.38 -1.24 12.16
N GLU A 410 -15.06 -1.22 13.31
CA GLU A 410 -15.96 -0.14 13.70
C GLU A 410 -15.18 1.11 14.13
N LEU A 411 -14.10 0.94 14.89
CA LEU A 411 -13.18 2.02 15.26
C LEU A 411 -12.58 2.68 14.02
N ALA A 412 -12.07 1.88 13.07
CA ALA A 412 -11.49 2.38 11.83
C ALA A 412 -12.47 3.24 11.01
N LYS A 413 -13.76 2.89 10.99
CA LYS A 413 -14.81 3.68 10.32
C LYS A 413 -14.99 5.05 10.96
N ILE A 414 -14.90 5.14 12.29
CA ILE A 414 -15.02 6.43 13.00
C ILE A 414 -13.75 7.25 12.82
N ALA A 415 -12.58 6.63 12.98
CA ALA A 415 -11.30 7.32 12.85
C ALA A 415 -11.10 7.94 11.47
N GLY A 416 -11.60 7.31 10.41
CA GLY A 416 -11.60 7.88 9.06
C GLY A 416 -12.45 9.15 8.88
N LEU A 417 -13.35 9.46 9.82
CA LEU A 417 -14.18 10.68 9.81
C LEU A 417 -13.62 11.78 10.72
N CYS A 418 -12.49 11.52 11.37
CA CYS A 418 -11.94 12.38 12.39
C CYS A 418 -10.75 13.21 11.87
N ALA A 419 -10.59 14.42 12.40
CA ALA A 419 -9.43 15.28 12.15
C ALA A 419 -8.66 15.53 13.44
N VAL A 420 -7.32 15.54 13.37
CA VAL A 420 -6.47 15.90 14.52
C VAL A 420 -6.25 17.41 14.53
N MET A 421 -6.41 18.03 15.69
CA MET A 421 -6.28 19.47 15.90
C MET A 421 -5.38 19.74 17.09
N GLU A 422 -4.45 20.69 16.96
CA GLU A 422 -3.55 21.10 18.04
C GLU A 422 -3.93 22.48 18.54
N PHE A 423 -3.98 22.64 19.87
CA PHE A 423 -4.32 23.88 20.55
C PHE A 423 -3.21 24.24 21.56
N PRO A 424 -2.62 25.44 21.46
CA PRO A 424 -1.73 25.95 22.50
C PRO A 424 -2.46 26.12 23.84
N ALA A 425 -1.72 26.12 24.96
CA ALA A 425 -2.27 26.46 26.27
C ALA A 425 -2.98 27.83 26.27
N GLY A 426 -4.09 27.94 27.00
CA GLY A 426 -4.95 29.13 27.03
C GLY A 426 -5.93 29.28 25.86
N SER A 427 -5.96 28.36 24.89
CA SER A 427 -6.90 28.41 23.76
C SER A 427 -8.33 28.08 24.19
N VAL A 428 -9.30 28.82 23.65
CA VAL A 428 -10.74 28.52 23.82
C VAL A 428 -11.17 27.50 22.77
N VAL A 429 -11.49 26.28 23.20
CA VAL A 429 -11.90 25.18 22.32
C VAL A 429 -13.40 25.25 22.03
N LEU A 430 -14.21 25.47 23.07
CA LEU A 430 -15.65 25.70 22.98
C LEU A 430 -16.01 26.95 23.78
N ARG A 431 -17.02 27.70 23.35
CA ARG A 431 -17.49 28.89 24.06
C ARG A 431 -18.95 28.73 24.46
N ALA A 432 -19.25 29.05 25.73
CA ALA A 432 -20.62 29.06 26.21
C ALA A 432 -21.50 29.99 25.36
N GLY A 433 -22.73 29.55 25.06
CA GLY A 433 -23.69 30.29 24.23
C GLY A 433 -23.42 30.21 22.72
N GLN A 434 -22.30 29.63 22.28
CA GLN A 434 -22.06 29.32 20.87
C GLN A 434 -22.55 27.91 20.52
N THR A 435 -23.04 27.76 19.30
CA THR A 435 -23.32 26.46 18.72
C THR A 435 -22.08 25.99 17.99
N SER A 436 -21.59 24.79 18.31
CA SER A 436 -20.57 24.09 17.53
C SER A 436 -21.13 22.75 17.06
N ASN A 437 -20.82 22.41 15.81
CA ASN A 437 -21.12 21.10 15.25
C ASN A 437 -19.95 20.13 15.43
N ILE A 438 -18.98 20.46 16.28
CA ILE A 438 -17.76 19.68 16.47
C ILE A 438 -17.75 19.04 17.84
N PHE A 439 -17.59 17.72 17.84
CA PHE A 439 -17.29 16.92 19.01
C PHE A 439 -15.78 16.74 19.13
N TYR A 440 -15.24 16.93 20.33
CA TYR A 440 -13.81 16.83 20.58
C TYR A 440 -13.49 15.72 21.57
N MET A 441 -12.42 14.99 21.26
CA MET A 441 -11.83 13.96 22.09
C MET A 441 -10.41 14.38 22.45
N ILE A 442 -10.04 14.27 23.72
CA ILE A 442 -8.75 14.74 24.22
C ILE A 442 -7.73 13.61 24.12
N MET A 443 -6.73 13.78 23.25
CA MET A 443 -5.64 12.81 23.09
C MET A 443 -4.53 13.09 24.09
N GLU A 444 -4.17 14.36 24.22
CA GLU A 444 -3.08 14.84 25.07
C GLU A 444 -3.49 16.20 25.68
N GLY A 445 -3.04 16.45 26.91
CA GLY A 445 -3.25 17.71 27.62
C GLY A 445 -4.43 17.69 28.59
N SER A 446 -4.83 18.90 29.02
CA SER A 446 -5.93 19.11 29.95
C SER A 446 -6.71 20.38 29.59
N ILE A 447 -8.02 20.34 29.82
CA ILE A 447 -8.96 21.42 29.51
C ILE A 447 -9.79 21.73 30.75
N ASP A 448 -9.87 23.00 31.09
CA ASP A 448 -10.76 23.51 32.12
C ASP A 448 -12.13 23.85 31.53
N ILE A 449 -13.18 23.34 32.16
CA ILE A 449 -14.57 23.64 31.81
C ILE A 449 -15.04 24.75 32.73
N LEU A 450 -15.25 25.95 32.18
CA LEU A 450 -15.69 27.13 32.90
C LEU A 450 -17.22 27.27 32.83
N ALA A 451 -17.80 27.82 33.89
CA ALA A 451 -19.20 28.21 33.93
C ALA A 451 -19.54 29.22 32.82
N TYR A 452 -20.83 29.41 32.53
CA TYR A 452 -21.30 30.29 31.44
C TYR A 452 -20.76 31.73 31.54
N ASP A 453 -20.57 32.22 32.76
CA ASP A 453 -20.00 33.55 33.07
C ASP A 453 -18.46 33.59 33.07
N ASN A 454 -17.81 32.46 32.81
CA ASN A 454 -16.36 32.22 32.87
C ASN A 454 -15.72 32.53 34.23
N THR A 455 -16.48 32.65 35.33
CA THR A 455 -15.93 33.05 36.64
C THR A 455 -15.46 31.86 37.49
N ARG A 456 -15.98 30.66 37.21
CA ARG A 456 -15.73 29.46 38.01
C ARG A 456 -15.42 28.25 37.12
N THR A 457 -14.33 27.55 37.44
CA THR A 457 -14.03 26.23 36.88
C THR A 457 -15.00 25.20 37.45
N LEU A 458 -15.79 24.57 36.58
CA LEU A 458 -16.77 23.54 36.91
C LEU A 458 -16.14 22.14 36.98
N ALA A 459 -15.17 21.88 36.11
CA ALA A 459 -14.45 20.61 36.03
C ALA A 459 -13.15 20.80 35.27
N GLN A 460 -12.22 19.88 35.47
CA GLN A 460 -11.05 19.71 34.62
C GLN A 460 -11.15 18.33 33.96
N ILE A 461 -10.90 18.27 32.66
CA ILE A 461 -10.93 17.04 31.86
C ILE A 461 -9.57 16.82 31.20
N HIS A 462 -9.21 15.57 30.99
CA HIS A 462 -7.86 15.15 30.61
C HIS A 462 -7.86 14.25 29.37
N ALA A 463 -6.67 13.84 28.93
CA ALA A 463 -6.53 12.78 27.93
C ALA A 463 -7.41 11.56 28.26
N GLY A 464 -8.19 11.10 27.28
CA GLY A 464 -9.20 10.04 27.44
C GLY A 464 -10.63 10.55 27.64
N ASP A 465 -10.80 11.82 28.01
CA ASP A 465 -12.11 12.49 28.07
C ASP A 465 -12.52 13.08 26.72
N PHE A 466 -13.78 13.52 26.66
CA PHE A 466 -14.36 14.19 25.50
C PHE A 466 -15.35 15.29 25.91
N LEU A 467 -15.59 16.22 24.99
CA LEU A 467 -16.45 17.39 25.16
C LEU A 467 -17.23 17.74 23.88
N GLY A 468 -18.34 18.45 24.05
CA GLY A 468 -19.22 18.86 22.96
C GLY A 468 -20.34 17.86 22.66
N GLU A 469 -20.44 16.79 23.44
CA GLU A 469 -21.40 15.68 23.27
C GLU A 469 -22.86 16.13 23.32
N ILE A 470 -23.18 17.13 24.15
CA ILE A 470 -24.54 17.67 24.23
C ILE A 470 -24.89 18.38 22.91
N SER A 471 -24.00 19.23 22.39
CA SER A 471 -24.23 19.97 21.14
C SER A 471 -24.31 19.02 19.94
N LEU A 472 -23.48 17.96 19.92
CA LEU A 472 -23.51 16.91 18.90
C LEU A 472 -24.90 16.26 18.79
N VAL A 473 -25.56 16.01 19.92
CA VAL A 473 -26.85 15.28 19.98
C VAL A 473 -28.06 16.20 19.94
N SER A 474 -28.04 17.33 20.65
CA SER A 474 -29.23 18.17 20.89
C SER A 474 -29.30 19.43 20.03
N GLN A 475 -28.21 19.80 19.34
CA GLN A 475 -28.09 21.06 18.59
C GLN A 475 -28.26 22.33 19.43
N GLN A 476 -28.13 22.21 20.75
CA GLN A 476 -28.22 23.34 21.65
C GLN A 476 -26.85 24.03 21.82
N PRO A 477 -26.82 25.34 22.07
CA PRO A 477 -25.58 26.04 22.39
C PRO A 477 -24.84 25.41 23.57
N HIS A 478 -23.52 25.55 23.60
CA HIS A 478 -22.73 25.05 24.72
C HIS A 478 -23.12 25.75 26.03
N VAL A 479 -23.26 24.95 27.08
CA VAL A 479 -23.61 25.43 28.43
C VAL A 479 -22.40 25.90 29.25
N ALA A 480 -21.20 25.70 28.72
CA ALA A 480 -19.92 25.99 29.37
C ALA A 480 -18.85 26.36 28.34
N THR A 481 -17.84 27.10 28.77
CA THR A 481 -16.65 27.42 27.95
C THR A 481 -15.56 26.42 28.27
N ALA A 482 -14.87 25.90 27.27
CA ALA A 482 -13.75 24.98 27.43
C ALA A 482 -12.45 25.67 27.04
N VAL A 483 -11.49 25.76 27.97
CA VAL A 483 -10.20 26.43 27.77
C VAL A 483 -9.07 25.45 28.05
N THR A 484 -8.13 25.31 27.13
CA THR A 484 -6.98 24.43 27.32
C THR A 484 -6.09 24.95 28.46
N ASN A 485 -5.84 24.14 29.47
CA ASN A 485 -4.93 24.46 30.57
C ASN A 485 -3.46 24.19 30.17
N THR A 486 -3.22 23.14 29.39
CA THR A 486 -1.92 22.84 28.74
C THR A 486 -2.04 22.91 27.23
N ALA A 487 -0.93 22.79 26.49
CA ALA A 487 -1.05 22.45 25.07
C ALA A 487 -1.83 21.13 24.94
N CYS A 488 -2.78 21.10 24.00
CA CYS A 488 -3.69 19.98 23.81
C CYS A 488 -3.66 19.50 22.36
N LYS A 489 -3.74 18.18 22.21
CA LYS A 489 -3.99 17.53 20.93
C LYS A 489 -5.36 16.88 20.99
N LEU A 490 -6.26 17.32 20.12
CA LEU A 490 -7.67 16.91 20.11
C LEU A 490 -7.99 16.19 18.82
N VAL A 491 -8.93 15.25 18.89
CA VAL A 491 -9.56 14.67 17.70
C VAL A 491 -10.95 15.25 17.57
N ALA A 492 -11.22 15.84 16.41
CA ALA A 492 -12.46 16.48 16.05
C ALA A 492 -13.30 15.55 15.17
N LEU A 493 -14.58 15.38 15.52
CA LEU A 493 -15.58 14.73 14.69
C LEU A 493 -16.69 15.73 14.40
N GLN A 494 -16.96 15.97 13.12
CA GLN A 494 -18.07 16.81 12.70
C GLN A 494 -19.38 16.06 12.87
N ARG A 495 -20.43 16.79 13.27
CA ARG A 495 -21.77 16.24 13.43
C ARG A 495 -22.30 15.62 12.15
N ASP A 496 -22.16 16.31 11.01
CA ASP A 496 -22.68 15.83 9.73
C ASP A 496 -22.04 14.48 9.35
N ASP A 497 -20.76 14.28 9.67
CA ASP A 497 -20.07 13.01 9.43
C ASP A 497 -20.51 11.92 10.41
N PHE A 498 -20.75 12.29 11.68
CA PHE A 498 -21.36 11.37 12.63
C PHE A 498 -22.79 10.95 12.25
N GLU A 499 -23.60 11.87 11.71
CA GLU A 499 -24.95 11.56 11.23
C GLU A 499 -24.92 10.65 10.00
N LYS A 500 -24.02 10.91 9.05
CA LYS A 500 -23.77 10.00 7.91
C LYS A 500 -23.38 8.61 8.41
N LEU A 501 -22.47 8.52 9.38
CA LEU A 501 -22.07 7.25 9.99
C LEU A 501 -23.27 6.53 10.63
N CYS A 502 -24.11 7.23 11.39
CA CYS A 502 -25.30 6.65 12.01
C CYS A 502 -26.30 6.12 10.98
N ASN A 503 -26.51 6.87 9.89
CA ASN A 503 -27.40 6.44 8.80
C ASN A 503 -26.83 5.23 8.05
N ARG A 504 -25.52 5.20 7.84
CA ARG A 504 -24.82 4.14 7.12
C ARG A 504 -24.67 2.86 7.95
N TYR A 505 -24.37 3.00 9.23
CA TYR A 505 -24.12 1.90 10.17
C TYR A 505 -24.96 2.07 11.44
N PRO A 506 -26.27 1.79 11.40
CA PRO A 506 -27.18 2.06 12.53
C PRO A 506 -26.77 1.38 13.83
N ARG A 507 -26.23 0.15 13.77
CA ARG A 507 -25.75 -0.57 14.97
C ARG A 507 -24.54 0.11 15.60
N LEU A 508 -23.61 0.59 14.79
CA LEU A 508 -22.44 1.35 15.25
C LEU A 508 -22.88 2.68 15.86
N GLY A 509 -23.75 3.41 15.17
CA GLY A 509 -24.34 4.65 15.69
C GLY A 509 -25.03 4.46 17.04
N LEU A 510 -25.80 3.37 17.20
CA LEU A 510 -26.44 3.03 18.47
C LEU A 510 -25.43 2.76 19.60
N LYS A 511 -24.33 2.04 19.33
CA LYS A 511 -23.27 1.81 20.32
C LYS A 511 -22.67 3.13 20.80
N VAL A 512 -22.28 4.01 19.86
CA VAL A 512 -21.68 5.31 20.17
C VAL A 512 -22.66 6.21 20.94
N MET A 513 -23.91 6.32 20.47
CA MET A 513 -24.95 7.11 21.14
C MET A 513 -25.24 6.62 22.56
N ARG A 514 -25.27 5.29 22.77
CA ARG A 514 -25.41 4.70 24.10
C ARG A 514 -24.25 5.11 25.01
N ASN A 515 -23.02 5.05 24.51
CA ASN A 515 -21.84 5.40 25.30
C ASN A 515 -21.81 6.90 25.65
N ILE A 516 -22.24 7.78 24.73
CA ILE A 516 -22.45 9.21 25.00
C ILE A 516 -23.47 9.39 26.13
N ALA A 517 -24.63 8.73 26.04
CA ALA A 517 -25.70 8.85 27.04
C ALA A 517 -25.24 8.39 28.44
N ILE A 518 -24.48 7.28 28.52
CA ILE A 518 -23.89 6.79 29.77
C ILE A 518 -22.92 7.84 30.36
N ASN A 519 -22.04 8.40 29.54
CA ASN A 519 -21.06 9.38 30.00
C ASN A 519 -21.70 10.68 30.50
N VAL A 520 -22.68 11.21 29.77
CA VAL A 520 -23.45 12.40 30.21
C VAL A 520 -24.14 12.11 31.55
N GLY A 521 -24.72 10.92 31.72
CA GLY A 521 -25.31 10.48 32.98
C GLY A 521 -24.31 10.44 34.14
N GLN A 522 -23.10 9.93 33.90
CA GLN A 522 -22.02 9.90 34.89
C GLN A 522 -21.56 11.31 35.28
N LYS A 523 -21.34 12.20 34.32
CA LYS A 523 -20.96 13.61 34.57
C LYS A 523 -22.01 14.35 35.39
N LEU A 524 -23.31 14.13 35.12
CA LEU A 524 -24.40 14.71 35.89
C LEU A 524 -24.45 14.16 37.33
N HIS A 525 -24.25 12.87 37.51
CA HIS A 525 -24.24 12.25 38.84
C HIS A 525 -23.11 12.81 39.71
N LEU A 526 -21.89 12.88 39.16
CA LEU A 526 -20.73 13.46 39.84
C LEU A 526 -20.98 14.93 40.23
N ARG A 527 -21.57 15.72 39.33
CA ARG A 527 -21.91 17.12 39.62
C ARG A 527 -22.93 17.26 40.74
N ASN A 528 -23.93 16.37 40.80
CA ASN A 528 -24.95 16.41 41.84
C ASN A 528 -24.44 15.93 43.21
N GLN A 529 -23.38 15.14 43.28
CA GLN A 529 -22.75 14.74 44.54
C GLN A 529 -21.84 15.83 45.16
N VAL A 530 -21.44 16.83 44.36
CA VAL A 530 -20.55 17.94 44.79
C VAL A 530 -21.35 19.19 45.20
N ILE A 531 -22.69 19.13 45.16
CA ILE A 531 -23.57 20.19 45.66
C ILE A 531 -23.98 19.80 47.10
N PRO A 532 -23.49 20.50 48.15
CA PRO A 532 -23.88 20.25 49.53
C PRO A 532 -25.36 20.55 49.82
#